data_AF-A0A5B1QY95-F1
#
_entry.id   AF-A0A5B1QY95-F1
#
_cell.length_a   1.000
_cell.length_b   1.000
_cell.length_c   1.000
_cell.angle_alpha   90.00
_cell.angle_beta   90.00
_cell.angle_gamma   90.00
#
_symmetry.space_group_name_H-M   'P 1'
#
loop_
_entity.id
_entity.type
_entity.pdbx_description
1 polymer ?
#
loop_
_entity_poly.entity_id
_entity_poly.type
_entity_poly.pdbx_seq_one_letter_code
_entity_poly.pdbx_strand_id
1 'polypeptide(L)'
;MSHFPPLAGSDAAEQHVRRLDEEYQNLVAQLNSLTSRMVANRESVNSLAPISTLPTELLVHIFSFLSPSRRSDIKHFEDVIPAETYLAWRYWINVTHTCAHFRRVSIGDPSLWTVIYCRLGPEWTNLMLSRSRSLPVSVAFEHTNIRVGRSSFFPVCSEPRVSLIAAHRAHIKALRVNAQILATDFKFTWMLERLHGDFPLLEKLELYGQPGSTENEIVRIPMQYFQGMPALKELTLDNIVPSWSPSTPFAFSHLTTFDLGVGNPDEDDIFLDPGALPGEQAVHRSQLFPTLPQLLDVLETMPLLEDLSIHETLPEMDTMDPLGEPNRKVNLPRLKELVLSGFMRNCTLLAEHLDFPHTTRVSLSGNDLEDSGDDFPAIGRVLTRHFARQVSASRAVSNMGIIIRATALTLSIQVDSKPIWNLNVDCNLHEDGLELQFLRNAFATMPVGENASFDVVIDWGSETWNADIIEDLFRQPSLATVSSVAVCGNTLYPLCPALLRPVYDIQLGEHPLPDRLRALNVLPGLRDVIIMNVSCIDSGENERALLRDEIINVIRERKPRGTPLQKVMFLDYGSAANLEWLQSLKAVFPEIISWAS
;
A
#
# COMPACT_ATOMS: atom_id res chain seq x y z
N MET A 1 13.13 85.58 43.77
CA MET A 1 13.75 84.68 44.76
C MET A 1 12.68 83.76 45.32
N SER A 2 12.60 82.53 44.83
CA SER A 2 11.86 81.43 45.45
C SER A 2 12.78 80.22 45.42
N HIS A 3 13.52 80.05 46.51
CA HIS A 3 14.35 78.87 46.78
C HIS A 3 13.43 77.66 46.92
N PHE A 4 13.45 76.75 45.95
CA PHE A 4 13.01 75.38 46.16
C PHE A 4 14.10 74.62 46.92
N PRO A 5 13.78 73.91 48.01
CA PRO A 5 14.75 73.06 48.69
C PRO A 5 15.07 71.84 47.81
N PRO A 6 16.29 71.27 47.90
CA PRO A 6 16.70 70.16 47.05
C PRO A 6 15.92 68.88 47.38
N LEU A 7 15.57 68.12 46.35
CA LEU A 7 14.97 66.78 46.39
C LEU A 7 15.95 65.76 47.00
N ALA A 8 16.13 65.80 48.33
CA ALA A 8 16.99 64.87 49.07
C ALA A 8 16.46 63.40 49.07
N GLY A 9 15.32 63.12 48.44
CA GLY A 9 14.71 61.79 48.37
C GLY A 9 14.98 60.99 47.08
N SER A 10 15.46 61.62 46.00
CA SER A 10 15.62 60.94 44.69
C SER A 10 16.88 60.08 44.62
N ASP A 11 18.03 60.62 45.03
CA ASP A 11 19.31 59.90 45.02
C ASP A 11 19.32 58.71 45.98
N ALA A 12 18.63 58.83 47.14
CA ALA A 12 18.53 57.76 48.12
C ALA A 12 17.69 56.58 47.59
N ALA A 13 16.64 56.86 46.81
CA ALA A 13 15.80 55.85 46.17
C ALA A 13 16.55 55.13 45.03
N GLU A 14 17.27 55.87 44.18
CA GLU A 14 18.10 55.27 43.11
C GLU A 14 19.23 54.41 43.67
N GLN A 15 19.91 54.86 44.74
CA GLN A 15 20.92 54.05 45.44
C GLN A 15 20.34 52.82 46.14
N HIS A 16 19.05 52.85 46.50
CA HIS A 16 18.36 51.69 47.07
C HIS A 16 18.00 50.67 45.98
N VAL A 17 17.48 51.11 44.83
CA VAL A 17 17.20 50.24 43.67
C VAL A 17 18.47 49.56 43.18
N ARG A 18 19.58 50.29 43.00
CA ARG A 18 20.86 49.68 42.57
C ARG A 18 21.36 48.62 43.55
N ARG A 19 21.24 48.86 44.86
CA ARG A 19 21.60 47.88 45.88
C ARG A 19 20.74 46.61 45.81
N LEU A 20 19.43 46.76 45.59
CA LEU A 20 18.52 45.63 45.42
C LEU A 20 18.80 44.84 44.12
N ASP A 21 19.15 45.53 43.02
CA ASP A 21 19.57 44.87 41.78
C ASP A 21 20.89 44.10 41.98
N GLU A 22 21.88 44.70 42.65
CA GLU A 22 23.15 44.02 43.00
C GLU A 22 22.91 42.80 43.90
N GLU A 23 22.02 42.92 44.90
CA GLU A 23 21.61 41.81 45.77
C GLU A 23 20.89 40.71 44.97
N TYR A 24 19.97 41.08 44.07
CA TYR A 24 19.28 40.15 43.17
C TYR A 24 20.29 39.40 42.27
N GLN A 25 21.24 40.10 41.65
CA GLN A 25 22.28 39.47 40.82
C GLN A 25 23.17 38.54 41.64
N ASN A 26 23.51 38.91 42.88
CA ASN A 26 24.27 38.05 43.79
C ASN A 26 23.49 36.78 44.17
N LEU A 27 22.19 36.91 44.49
CA LEU A 27 21.31 35.78 44.77
C LEU A 27 21.18 34.85 43.56
N VAL A 28 21.04 35.39 42.35
CA VAL A 28 21.04 34.62 41.10
C VAL A 28 22.37 33.86 40.92
N ALA A 29 23.51 34.50 41.18
CA ALA A 29 24.82 33.86 41.09
C ALA A 29 24.99 32.71 42.12
N GLN A 30 24.53 32.92 43.36
CA GLN A 30 24.55 31.87 44.40
C GLN A 30 23.64 30.69 44.03
N LEU A 31 22.43 30.98 43.53
CA LEU A 31 21.50 29.95 43.05
C LEU A 31 22.11 29.12 41.91
N ASN A 32 22.75 29.78 40.94
CA ASN A 32 23.43 29.11 39.84
C ASN A 32 24.58 28.21 40.34
N SER A 33 25.40 28.69 41.28
CA SER A 33 26.49 27.91 41.89
C SER A 33 25.99 26.67 42.64
N LEU A 34 24.95 26.82 43.46
CA LEU A 34 24.32 25.70 44.16
C LEU A 34 23.72 24.69 43.18
N THR A 35 23.05 25.17 42.14
CA THR A 35 22.48 24.33 41.08
C THR A 35 23.58 23.53 40.37
N SER A 36 24.70 24.15 40.00
CA SER A 36 25.85 23.45 39.39
C SER A 36 26.41 22.37 40.30
N ARG A 37 26.55 22.62 41.60
CA ARG A 37 27.01 21.62 42.58
C ARG A 37 26.03 20.45 42.70
N MET A 38 24.73 20.72 42.71
CA MET A 38 23.70 19.68 42.75
C MET A 38 23.75 18.79 41.50
N VAL A 39 23.93 19.38 40.33
CA VAL A 39 24.08 18.66 39.05
C VAL A 39 25.35 17.79 39.07
N ALA A 40 26.50 18.34 39.48
CA ALA A 40 27.76 17.59 39.56
C ALA A 40 27.67 16.38 40.51
N ASN A 41 27.00 16.53 41.65
CA ASN A 41 26.75 15.40 42.56
C ASN A 41 25.90 14.31 41.91
N ARG A 42 24.83 14.69 41.18
CA ARG A 42 23.99 13.73 40.45
C ARG A 42 24.74 13.07 39.30
N GLU A 43 25.59 13.79 38.58
CA GLU A 43 26.46 13.20 37.56
C GLU A 43 27.43 12.17 38.16
N SER A 44 28.03 12.47 39.32
CA SER A 44 28.89 11.50 40.01
C SER A 44 28.12 10.26 40.42
N VAL A 45 26.89 10.40 40.95
CA VAL A 45 26.05 9.24 41.28
C VAL A 45 25.72 8.41 40.04
N ASN A 46 25.33 9.06 38.94
CA ASN A 46 25.02 8.38 37.68
C ASN A 46 26.23 7.62 37.13
N SER A 47 27.45 8.17 37.29
CA SER A 47 28.69 7.52 36.81
C SER A 47 29.02 6.20 37.53
N LEU A 48 28.42 5.96 38.70
CA LEU A 48 28.56 4.72 39.46
C LEU A 48 27.55 3.64 39.05
N ALA A 49 26.58 3.96 38.19
CA ALA A 49 25.61 2.99 37.71
C ALA A 49 26.31 1.92 36.82
N PRO A 50 25.93 0.63 36.90
CA PRO A 50 26.56 -0.44 36.10
C PRO A 50 26.52 -0.17 34.59
N ILE A 51 25.47 0.49 34.09
CA ILE A 51 25.37 0.83 32.67
C ILE A 51 26.40 1.89 32.23
N SER A 52 26.89 2.72 33.15
CA SER A 52 27.89 3.75 32.86
C SER A 52 29.32 3.22 32.76
N THR A 53 29.55 1.94 33.04
CA THR A 53 30.84 1.28 32.79
C THR A 53 30.97 0.75 31.36
N LEU A 54 29.88 0.78 30.58
CA LEU A 54 29.92 0.36 29.17
C LEU A 54 30.70 1.37 28.33
N PRO A 55 31.51 0.90 27.36
CA PRO A 55 32.09 1.77 26.35
C PRO A 55 31.03 2.56 25.58
N THR A 56 31.41 3.76 25.14
CA THR A 56 30.53 4.67 24.37
C THR A 56 29.95 3.97 23.13
N GLU A 57 30.74 3.14 22.46
CA GLU A 57 30.34 2.41 21.26
C GLU A 57 29.21 1.41 21.55
N LEU A 58 29.26 0.72 22.70
CA LEU A 58 28.19 -0.18 23.12
C LEU A 58 26.94 0.59 23.51
N LEU A 59 27.09 1.75 24.16
CA LEU A 59 25.95 2.62 24.45
C LEU A 59 25.30 3.15 23.17
N VAL A 60 26.08 3.58 22.17
CA VAL A 60 25.58 3.97 20.85
C VAL A 60 24.86 2.81 20.18
N HIS A 61 25.43 1.59 20.25
CA HIS A 61 24.78 0.41 19.71
C HIS A 61 23.46 0.09 20.42
N ILE A 62 23.40 0.17 21.75
CA ILE A 62 22.15 0.02 22.51
C ILE A 62 21.13 1.10 22.10
N PHE A 63 21.58 2.35 22.03
CA PHE A 63 20.75 3.48 21.61
C PHE A 63 20.26 3.34 20.17
N SER A 64 20.96 2.63 19.30
CA SER A 64 20.50 2.38 17.94
C SER A 64 19.21 1.55 17.87
N PHE A 65 18.94 0.71 18.87
CA PHE A 65 17.68 -0.02 18.98
C PHE A 65 16.52 0.83 19.52
N LEU A 66 16.82 2.00 20.10
CA LEU A 66 15.85 2.93 20.69
C LEU A 66 15.62 4.16 19.80
N SER A 67 16.66 4.61 19.11
CA SER A 67 16.59 5.73 18.17
C SER A 67 15.82 5.29 16.92
N PRO A 68 14.80 6.05 16.50
CA PRO A 68 14.11 5.80 15.23
C PRO A 68 15.10 5.65 14.09
N SER A 69 16.16 6.48 14.02
CA SER A 69 17.15 6.54 12.94
C SER A 69 17.83 5.22 12.53
N ARG A 70 17.87 4.23 13.42
CA ARG A 70 18.55 2.94 13.18
C ARG A 70 17.66 1.72 13.41
N ARG A 71 16.39 1.92 13.79
CA ARG A 71 15.44 0.82 13.82
C ARG A 71 15.11 0.41 12.39
N SER A 72 15.03 -0.90 12.17
CA SER A 72 14.68 -1.53 10.89
C SER A 72 13.23 -1.30 10.47
N ASP A 73 12.41 -0.66 11.32
CA ASP A 73 11.02 -0.29 11.10
C ASP A 73 10.86 0.89 10.11
N ILE A 74 11.92 1.68 9.85
CA ILE A 74 11.90 2.69 8.77
C ILE A 74 11.90 2.04 7.37
N LYS A 75 12.03 0.71 7.28
CA LYS A 75 11.74 -0.01 6.02
C LYS A 75 10.26 0.03 5.63
N HIS A 76 9.36 0.51 6.49
CA HIS A 76 7.96 0.71 6.16
C HIS A 76 7.54 2.16 6.45
N PHE A 77 7.98 3.07 5.59
CA PHE A 77 7.14 4.17 5.13
C PHE A 77 6.00 3.60 4.23
N GLU A 78 5.34 2.52 4.66
CA GLU A 78 4.07 2.06 4.06
C GLU A 78 2.98 3.07 4.41
N ASP A 79 2.07 3.27 3.46
CA ASP A 79 0.82 4.04 3.36
C ASP A 79 0.43 5.05 4.46
N VAL A 80 0.62 4.75 5.75
CA VAL A 80 0.32 5.63 6.88
C VAL A 80 1.48 5.64 7.88
N ILE A 81 2.04 6.81 8.21
CA ILE A 81 3.03 6.95 9.29
C ILE A 81 2.36 6.52 10.61
N PRO A 82 2.77 5.41 11.25
CA PRO A 82 2.08 4.92 12.43
C PRO A 82 2.20 5.93 13.58
N ALA A 83 1.18 6.03 14.44
CA ALA A 83 1.23 6.77 15.71
C ALA A 83 2.46 6.37 16.57
N GLU A 84 2.98 5.16 16.33
CA GLU A 84 4.18 4.59 16.91
C GLU A 84 5.45 5.40 16.60
N THR A 85 5.54 6.08 15.46
CA THR A 85 6.72 6.90 15.08
C THR A 85 6.86 8.13 15.98
N TYR A 86 5.75 8.82 16.25
CA TYR A 86 5.73 9.95 17.18
C TYR A 86 6.10 9.49 18.60
N LEU A 87 5.56 8.34 19.04
CA LEU A 87 5.90 7.76 20.34
C LEU A 87 7.37 7.35 20.41
N ALA A 88 7.93 6.75 19.36
CA ALA A 88 9.34 6.36 19.29
C ALA A 88 10.27 7.57 19.43
N TRP A 89 9.98 8.68 18.76
CA TRP A 89 10.74 9.92 18.96
C TRP A 89 10.61 10.48 20.37
N ARG A 90 9.40 10.42 20.96
CA ARG A 90 9.19 10.84 22.35
C ARG A 90 9.99 9.98 23.34
N TYR A 91 10.03 8.66 23.15
CA TYR A 91 10.85 7.77 23.96
C TYR A 91 12.33 8.03 23.77
N TRP A 92 12.79 8.24 22.53
CA TRP A 92 14.17 8.59 22.25
C TRP A 92 14.59 9.89 22.93
N ILE A 93 13.75 10.92 22.90
CA ILE A 93 13.99 12.17 23.63
C ILE A 93 14.15 11.86 25.13
N ASN A 94 13.28 11.05 25.74
CA ASN A 94 13.43 10.66 27.15
C ASN A 94 14.78 9.99 27.45
N VAL A 95 15.30 9.14 26.54
CA VAL A 95 16.64 8.54 26.68
C VAL A 95 17.71 9.63 26.74
N THR A 96 17.66 10.61 25.84
CA THR A 96 18.61 11.74 25.85
C THR A 96 18.50 12.64 27.09
N HIS A 97 17.40 12.54 27.84
CA HIS A 97 17.15 13.28 29.08
C HIS A 97 17.37 12.46 30.36
N THR A 98 17.75 11.17 30.26
CA THR A 98 17.93 10.28 31.42
C THR A 98 19.12 10.70 32.30
N CYS A 99 20.28 10.96 31.70
CA CYS A 99 21.45 11.49 32.39
C CYS A 99 22.37 12.28 31.45
N ALA A 100 23.28 13.08 32.00
CA ALA A 100 24.23 13.89 31.22
C ALA A 100 25.16 13.04 30.33
N HIS A 101 25.56 11.86 30.79
CA HIS A 101 26.40 10.95 30.01
C HIS A 101 25.65 10.44 28.77
N PHE A 102 24.42 9.95 28.93
CA PHE A 102 23.59 9.49 27.81
C PHE A 102 23.35 10.62 26.82
N ARG A 103 23.01 11.81 27.31
CA ARG A 103 22.86 13.00 26.45
C ARG A 103 24.11 13.28 25.63
N ARG A 104 25.30 13.23 26.26
CA ARG A 104 26.58 13.49 25.60
C ARG A 104 26.86 12.44 24.52
N VAL A 105 26.65 11.16 24.82
CA VAL A 105 26.82 10.06 23.87
C VAL A 105 25.84 10.20 22.70
N SER A 106 24.55 10.39 22.98
CA SER A 106 23.52 10.55 21.95
C SER A 106 23.78 11.73 21.04
N ILE A 107 24.17 12.90 21.55
CA ILE A 107 24.49 14.09 20.73
C ILE A 107 25.82 13.94 19.99
N GLY A 108 26.77 13.21 20.59
CA GLY A 108 28.10 13.00 20.04
C GLY A 108 28.12 12.19 18.75
N ASP A 109 27.18 11.25 18.61
CA ASP A 109 27.04 10.36 17.45
C ASP A 109 25.93 10.82 16.49
N PRO A 110 26.28 11.33 15.28
CA PRO A 110 25.30 11.81 14.31
C PRO A 110 24.37 10.73 13.75
N SER A 111 24.78 9.45 13.78
CA SER A 111 24.00 8.36 13.18
C SER A 111 22.70 8.06 13.92
N LEU A 112 22.53 8.61 15.13
CA LEU A 112 21.32 8.51 15.92
C LEU A 112 20.28 9.59 15.53
N TRP A 113 20.61 10.49 14.59
CA TRP A 113 19.81 11.65 14.17
C TRP A 113 19.57 11.71 12.66
N THR A 114 19.73 10.60 11.93
CA THR A 114 19.60 10.57 10.46
C THR A 114 18.17 10.48 9.96
N VAL A 115 17.18 10.25 10.83
CA VAL A 115 15.76 10.44 10.49
C VAL A 115 15.25 11.72 11.11
N ILE A 116 14.57 12.53 10.30
CA ILE A 116 14.06 13.84 10.69
C ILE A 116 12.54 13.80 10.67
N TYR A 117 11.94 13.86 11.86
CA TYR A 117 10.49 13.82 12.01
C TYR A 117 9.91 15.22 12.27
N CYS A 118 9.47 15.88 11.20
CA CYS A 118 9.11 17.29 11.21
C CYS A 118 7.83 17.60 12.02
N ARG A 119 7.01 16.60 12.38
CA ARG A 119 5.80 16.78 13.19
C ARG A 119 6.11 17.25 14.63
N LEU A 120 7.34 17.06 15.11
CA LEU A 120 7.79 17.57 16.42
C LEU A 120 7.94 19.10 16.47
N GLY A 121 7.84 19.78 15.32
CA GLY A 121 7.97 21.23 15.22
C GLY A 121 9.33 21.70 14.68
N PRO A 122 9.45 22.99 14.34
CA PRO A 122 10.63 23.54 13.67
C PRO A 122 11.89 23.52 14.52
N GLU A 123 11.80 23.72 15.84
CA GLU A 123 12.97 23.70 16.73
C GLU A 123 13.59 22.31 16.79
N TRP A 124 12.75 21.28 16.91
CA TRP A 124 13.18 19.88 16.89
C TRP A 124 13.71 19.48 15.52
N THR A 125 13.06 19.92 14.45
CA THR A 125 13.52 19.70 13.07
C THR A 125 14.94 20.23 12.87
N ASN A 126 15.17 21.50 13.24
CA ASN A 126 16.47 22.14 13.14
C ASN A 126 17.52 21.42 14.00
N LEU A 127 17.13 21.03 15.21
CA LEU A 127 18.01 20.33 16.14
C LEU A 127 18.42 18.94 15.63
N MET A 128 17.50 18.18 15.03
CA MET A 128 17.80 16.87 14.44
C MET A 128 18.72 17.03 13.22
N LEU A 129 18.40 17.96 12.31
CA LEU A 129 19.22 18.28 11.14
C LEU A 129 20.63 18.75 11.52
N SER A 130 20.75 19.58 12.56
CA SER A 130 22.05 20.03 13.05
C SER A 130 22.87 18.88 13.64
N ARG A 131 22.22 17.89 14.26
CA ARG A 131 22.89 16.74 14.90
C ARG A 131 23.29 15.64 13.92
N SER A 132 22.62 15.51 12.78
CA SER A 132 23.01 14.57 11.71
C SER A 132 24.32 14.96 11.01
N ARG A 133 24.74 16.23 11.16
CA ARG A 133 25.97 16.80 10.57
C ARG A 133 25.98 16.64 9.04
N SER A 134 26.82 15.74 8.52
CA SER A 134 26.98 15.50 7.08
C SER A 134 26.50 14.11 6.67
N LEU A 135 25.90 13.34 7.58
CA LEU A 135 25.38 12.03 7.25
C LEU A 135 24.13 12.15 6.36
N PRO A 136 23.91 11.22 5.42
CA PRO A 136 22.68 11.17 4.65
C PRO A 136 21.45 11.06 5.56
N VAL A 137 20.44 11.90 5.35
CA VAL A 137 19.22 11.94 6.18
C VAL A 137 17.94 11.62 5.41
N SER A 138 16.98 11.02 6.10
CA SER A 138 15.62 10.82 5.61
C SER A 138 14.66 11.75 6.35
N VAL A 139 13.89 12.55 5.62
CA VAL A 139 13.00 13.58 6.16
C VAL A 139 11.55 13.16 5.95
N ALA A 140 10.78 13.10 7.03
CA ALA A 140 9.33 12.95 7.01
C ALA A 140 8.68 14.27 7.41
N PHE A 141 8.02 14.90 6.45
CA PHE A 141 7.31 16.15 6.59
C PHE A 141 5.80 15.90 6.58
N GLU A 142 5.13 16.30 7.66
CA GLU A 142 3.68 16.24 7.80
C GLU A 142 3.12 17.65 8.01
N HIS A 143 2.11 17.99 7.22
CA HIS A 143 1.35 19.24 7.33
C HIS A 143 -0.15 18.97 7.28
N THR A 144 -0.67 18.47 8.40
CA THR A 144 -2.10 18.23 8.62
C THR A 144 -2.63 19.31 9.55
N ASN A 145 -3.66 20.04 9.11
CA ASN A 145 -4.11 21.25 9.78
C ASN A 145 -4.88 20.91 11.08
N ILE A 146 -4.19 20.90 12.23
CA ILE A 146 -4.84 20.71 13.55
C ILE A 146 -5.49 22.02 14.07
N ARG A 147 -5.46 23.13 13.31
CA ARG A 147 -5.95 24.43 13.80
C ARG A 147 -7.13 24.96 12.99
N VAL A 148 -8.33 24.57 13.41
CA VAL A 148 -9.57 25.35 13.20
C VAL A 148 -9.39 26.70 13.93
N GLY A 149 -8.87 27.72 13.25
CA GLY A 149 -8.57 28.99 13.87
C GLY A 149 -8.45 30.13 12.87
N ARG A 150 -9.59 30.82 12.65
CA ARG A 150 -9.78 32.11 11.97
C ARG A 150 -8.92 32.34 10.72
N SER A 151 -9.56 32.10 9.57
CA SER A 151 -9.19 32.59 8.25
C SER A 151 -8.56 33.99 8.31
N SER A 152 -7.24 34.06 8.09
CA SER A 152 -6.58 35.30 7.71
C SER A 152 -6.89 35.56 6.24
N PHE A 153 -7.39 36.75 5.93
CA PHE A 153 -7.83 37.18 4.59
C PHE A 153 -6.73 37.19 3.50
N PHE A 154 -5.51 36.74 3.82
CA PHE A 154 -4.43 36.51 2.87
C PHE A 154 -3.64 35.25 3.29
N PRO A 155 -3.66 34.16 2.49
CA PRO A 155 -2.81 33.00 2.74
C PRO A 155 -1.35 33.37 2.43
N VAL A 156 -0.55 33.70 3.44
CA VAL A 156 0.89 33.79 3.30
C VAL A 156 1.45 32.42 3.66
N CYS A 157 1.90 31.65 2.66
CA CYS A 157 2.55 30.37 2.93
C CYS A 157 3.81 30.61 3.76
N SER A 158 3.81 30.11 5.00
CA SER A 158 4.84 30.38 6.01
C SER A 158 5.11 29.13 6.85
N GLU A 159 5.84 28.19 6.27
CA GLU A 159 6.29 26.99 6.96
C GLU A 159 7.81 27.02 7.20
N PRO A 160 8.29 27.29 8.43
CA PRO A 160 9.72 27.38 8.75
C PRO A 160 10.47 26.07 8.50
N ARG A 161 9.81 24.90 8.64
CA ARG A 161 10.42 23.58 8.43
C ARG A 161 10.90 23.40 6.98
N VAL A 162 10.17 23.94 5.99
CA VAL A 162 10.61 23.90 4.58
C VAL A 162 11.93 24.63 4.37
N SER A 163 12.12 25.78 5.04
CA SER A 163 13.39 26.53 4.94
C SER A 163 14.56 25.77 5.59
N LEU A 164 14.30 25.02 6.67
CA LEU A 164 15.30 24.16 7.31
C LEU A 164 15.71 23.00 6.40
N ILE A 165 14.74 22.37 5.72
CA ILE A 165 14.97 21.30 4.74
C ILE A 165 15.81 21.84 3.57
N ALA A 166 15.44 23.01 3.02
CA ALA A 166 16.17 23.65 1.94
C ALA A 166 17.65 23.90 2.29
N ALA A 167 17.92 24.34 3.54
CA ALA A 167 19.28 24.60 4.02
C ALA A 167 20.16 23.33 4.11
N HIS A 168 19.55 22.15 4.18
CA HIS A 168 20.23 20.86 4.37
C HIS A 168 20.18 19.94 3.13
N ARG A 169 19.72 20.45 1.97
CA ARG A 169 19.55 19.72 0.70
C ARG A 169 20.73 18.83 0.27
N ALA A 170 21.96 19.23 0.58
CA ALA A 170 23.18 18.54 0.14
C ALA A 170 23.34 17.12 0.74
N HIS A 171 22.67 16.83 1.86
CA HIS A 171 22.75 15.51 2.50
C HIS A 171 21.39 14.81 2.66
N ILE A 172 20.32 15.34 2.06
CA ILE A 172 19.01 14.69 2.11
C ILE A 172 19.01 13.53 1.11
N LYS A 173 18.69 12.34 1.61
CA LYS A 173 18.64 11.08 0.86
C LYS A 173 17.22 10.66 0.53
N ALA A 174 16.28 10.88 1.45
CA ALA A 174 14.87 10.58 1.24
C ALA A 174 14.01 11.73 1.76
N LEU A 175 12.97 12.12 1.03
CA LEU A 175 12.01 13.15 1.42
C LEU A 175 10.59 12.63 1.21
N ARG A 176 9.86 12.41 2.30
CA ARG A 176 8.42 12.15 2.30
C ARG A 176 7.69 13.40 2.75
N VAL A 177 6.75 13.87 1.95
CA VAL A 177 5.89 15.02 2.24
C VAL A 177 4.45 14.53 2.20
N ASN A 178 3.76 14.63 3.33
CA ASN A 178 2.33 14.42 3.42
C ASN A 178 1.71 15.75 3.89
N ALA A 179 0.87 16.36 3.06
CA ALA A 179 0.28 17.65 3.37
C ALA A 179 -1.14 17.76 2.82
N GLN A 180 -1.99 18.47 3.57
CA GLN A 180 -3.35 18.78 3.12
C GLN A 180 -3.31 19.72 1.90
N ILE A 181 -4.07 19.38 0.85
CA ILE A 181 -4.07 20.13 -0.42
C ILE A 181 -4.62 21.55 -0.23
N LEU A 182 -5.74 21.69 0.50
CA LEU A 182 -6.38 22.96 0.81
C LEU A 182 -5.84 23.68 2.05
N ALA A 183 -4.60 23.41 2.47
CA ALA A 183 -4.00 24.13 3.59
C ALA A 183 -3.86 25.64 3.28
N THR A 184 -4.26 26.49 4.23
CA THR A 184 -4.21 27.96 4.05
C THR A 184 -2.79 28.53 4.14
N ASP A 185 -1.88 27.83 4.80
CA ASP A 185 -0.50 28.24 5.10
C ASP A 185 0.56 27.43 4.36
N PHE A 186 0.15 26.48 3.50
CA PHE A 186 1.05 25.60 2.77
C PHE A 186 0.52 25.30 1.36
N LYS A 187 1.41 25.28 0.38
CA LYS A 187 1.14 24.82 -0.98
C LYS A 187 2.33 24.00 -1.48
N PHE A 188 2.09 22.91 -2.21
CA PHE A 188 3.16 22.08 -2.77
C PHE A 188 4.02 22.87 -3.79
N THR A 189 3.40 23.66 -4.65
CA THR A 189 4.13 24.51 -5.62
C THR A 189 5.08 25.46 -4.91
N TRP A 190 4.60 26.19 -3.90
CA TRP A 190 5.42 27.07 -3.06
C TRP A 190 6.56 26.33 -2.35
N MET A 191 6.30 25.11 -1.85
CA MET A 191 7.32 24.29 -1.21
C MET A 191 8.40 23.91 -2.22
N LEU A 192 8.01 23.39 -3.38
CA LEU A 192 8.93 22.97 -4.44
C LEU A 192 9.74 24.15 -5.00
N GLU A 193 9.15 25.34 -5.12
CA GLU A 193 9.88 26.58 -5.46
C GLU A 193 10.97 26.92 -4.44
N ARG A 194 10.71 26.72 -3.14
CA ARG A 194 11.71 26.97 -2.09
C ARG A 194 12.75 25.87 -1.97
N LEU A 195 12.36 24.64 -2.31
CA LEU A 195 13.28 23.51 -2.40
C LEU A 195 14.09 23.54 -3.70
N HIS A 196 13.75 24.41 -4.66
CA HIS A 196 14.44 24.51 -5.95
C HIS A 196 15.97 24.64 -5.77
N GLY A 197 16.70 23.71 -6.38
CA GLY A 197 18.15 23.59 -6.29
C GLY A 197 18.61 22.12 -6.33
N ASP A 198 19.92 21.91 -6.27
CA ASP A 198 20.49 20.57 -6.38
C ASP A 198 20.30 19.76 -5.08
N PHE A 199 19.60 18.64 -5.21
CA PHE A 199 19.52 17.54 -4.26
C PHE A 199 20.43 16.39 -4.75
N PRO A 200 21.76 16.49 -4.54
CA PRO A 200 22.72 15.57 -5.14
C PRO A 200 22.60 14.12 -4.63
N LEU A 201 22.00 13.91 -3.45
CA LEU A 201 21.90 12.59 -2.80
C LEU A 201 20.47 12.07 -2.68
N LEU A 202 19.47 12.80 -3.18
CA LEU A 202 18.07 12.41 -3.01
C LEU A 202 17.77 11.20 -3.90
N GLU A 203 17.64 10.03 -3.26
CA GLU A 203 17.30 8.77 -3.91
C GLU A 203 15.80 8.51 -3.90
N LYS A 204 15.06 9.06 -2.92
CA LYS A 204 13.64 8.79 -2.73
C LYS A 204 12.83 10.06 -2.48
N LEU A 205 11.80 10.31 -3.28
CA LEU A 205 10.87 11.40 -3.13
C LEU A 205 9.43 10.87 -3.13
N GLU A 206 8.71 11.09 -2.04
CA GLU A 206 7.30 10.76 -1.93
C GLU A 206 6.50 12.03 -1.61
N LEU A 207 5.52 12.36 -2.44
CA LEU A 207 4.62 13.48 -2.22
C LEU A 207 3.18 12.96 -2.18
N TYR A 208 2.51 13.17 -1.04
CA TYR A 208 1.13 12.78 -0.79
C TYR A 208 0.28 14.02 -0.51
N GLY A 209 -0.62 14.35 -1.43
CA GLY A 209 -1.66 15.35 -1.23
C GLY A 209 -2.84 14.74 -0.49
N GLN A 210 -3.08 15.16 0.76
CA GLN A 210 -4.27 14.74 1.50
C GLN A 210 -5.47 15.61 1.10
N PRO A 211 -6.55 15.03 0.55
CA PRO A 211 -7.78 15.75 0.32
C PRO A 211 -8.34 16.28 1.64
N GLY A 212 -8.80 17.52 1.66
CA GLY A 212 -9.31 18.19 2.85
C GLY A 212 -10.80 18.00 3.08
N SER A 213 -11.59 18.01 2.02
CA SER A 213 -13.06 18.00 2.09
C SER A 213 -13.73 17.10 1.05
N THR A 214 -13.13 16.96 -0.13
CA THR A 214 -13.61 16.12 -1.23
C THR A 214 -12.47 15.26 -1.73
N GLU A 215 -12.73 14.00 -2.12
CA GLU A 215 -11.69 13.05 -2.55
C GLU A 215 -11.02 13.48 -3.88
N ASN A 216 -11.63 14.39 -4.63
CA ASN A 216 -11.20 14.82 -5.97
C ASN A 216 -10.21 16.02 -5.95
N GLU A 217 -9.61 16.34 -4.80
CA GLU A 217 -8.64 17.44 -4.69
C GLU A 217 -7.27 17.02 -5.25
N ILE A 218 -6.70 17.82 -6.16
CA ILE A 218 -5.39 17.54 -6.78
C ILE A 218 -4.49 18.78 -6.80
N VAL A 219 -3.19 18.54 -7.00
CA VAL A 219 -2.21 19.62 -7.21
C VAL A 219 -1.39 19.39 -8.46
N ARG A 220 -1.37 20.39 -9.36
CA ARG A 220 -0.52 20.36 -10.56
C ARG A 220 0.87 20.94 -10.27
N ILE A 221 1.91 20.22 -10.67
CA ILE A 221 3.31 20.67 -10.49
C ILE A 221 4.11 20.61 -11.81
N PRO A 222 4.86 21.67 -12.16
CA PRO A 222 5.84 21.63 -13.23
C PRO A 222 6.82 20.47 -13.13
N MET A 223 6.95 19.67 -14.19
CA MET A 223 7.97 18.59 -14.28
C MET A 223 9.41 19.09 -14.08
N GLN A 224 9.64 20.38 -14.34
CA GLN A 224 10.92 21.07 -14.18
C GLN A 224 11.48 20.96 -12.75
N TYR A 225 10.62 20.81 -11.73
CA TYR A 225 11.04 20.71 -10.34
C TYR A 225 11.89 19.47 -10.04
N PHE A 226 11.81 18.43 -10.87
CA PHE A 226 12.61 17.21 -10.70
C PHE A 226 14.03 17.32 -11.28
N GLN A 227 14.35 18.38 -12.04
CA GLN A 227 15.67 18.54 -12.70
C GLN A 227 16.86 18.60 -11.74
N GLY A 228 16.66 19.11 -10.52
CA GLY A 228 17.70 19.22 -9.49
C GLY A 228 17.97 17.91 -8.74
N MET A 229 17.39 16.78 -9.13
CA MET A 229 17.41 15.52 -8.37
C MET A 229 18.08 14.38 -9.17
N PRO A 230 19.40 14.47 -9.46
CA PRO A 230 20.08 13.55 -10.37
C PRO A 230 20.20 12.12 -9.85
N ALA A 231 20.09 11.90 -8.54
CA ALA A 231 20.23 10.59 -7.91
C ALA A 231 18.89 9.88 -7.65
N LEU A 232 17.77 10.44 -8.14
CA LEU A 232 16.43 9.96 -7.84
C LEU A 232 16.18 8.55 -8.41
N LYS A 233 15.78 7.63 -7.54
CA LYS A 233 15.49 6.22 -7.82
C LYS A 233 14.02 5.88 -7.57
N GLU A 234 13.42 6.45 -6.53
CA GLU A 234 12.05 6.19 -6.14
C GLU A 234 11.25 7.50 -6.17
N LEU A 235 10.19 7.56 -6.96
CA LEU A 235 9.28 8.69 -7.06
C LEU A 235 7.85 8.22 -6.86
N THR A 236 7.20 8.74 -5.81
CA THR A 236 5.78 8.51 -5.52
C THR A 236 5.04 9.85 -5.53
N LEU A 237 3.97 9.93 -6.30
CA LEU A 237 3.11 11.10 -6.43
C LEU A 237 1.66 10.67 -6.24
N ASP A 238 1.04 11.07 -5.14
CA ASP A 238 -0.36 10.77 -4.82
C ASP A 238 -1.15 12.08 -4.68
N ASN A 239 -2.23 12.21 -5.45
CA ASN A 239 -3.00 13.45 -5.66
C ASN A 239 -2.16 14.64 -6.15
N ILE A 240 -1.01 14.34 -6.76
CA ILE A 240 -0.06 15.33 -7.27
C ILE A 240 0.29 14.98 -8.71
N VAL A 241 -0.14 15.81 -9.64
CA VAL A 241 -0.05 15.53 -11.07
C VAL A 241 1.05 16.39 -11.71
N PRO A 242 2.06 15.79 -12.34
CA PRO A 242 3.03 16.54 -13.12
C PRO A 242 2.35 17.25 -14.31
N SER A 243 2.81 18.44 -14.68
CA SER A 243 2.38 19.06 -15.93
C SER A 243 3.05 18.35 -17.11
N TRP A 244 2.30 17.50 -17.80
CA TRP A 244 2.74 16.73 -18.98
C TRP A 244 2.90 17.64 -20.22
N SER A 245 3.88 18.55 -20.19
CA SER A 245 4.14 19.44 -21.32
C SER A 245 5.22 18.87 -22.26
N PRO A 246 5.04 18.95 -23.59
CA PRO A 246 5.93 18.31 -24.57
C PRO A 246 7.29 19.00 -24.76
N SER A 247 7.63 20.02 -23.94
CA SER A 247 8.72 20.96 -24.22
C SER A 247 9.95 20.83 -23.32
N THR A 248 10.01 19.85 -22.41
CA THR A 248 11.22 19.60 -21.62
C THR A 248 11.62 18.12 -21.65
N PRO A 249 12.70 17.74 -22.35
CA PRO A 249 13.25 16.39 -22.27
C PRO A 249 13.97 16.23 -20.93
N PHE A 250 13.20 16.01 -19.87
CA PHE A 250 13.75 15.55 -18.60
C PHE A 250 13.72 14.02 -18.59
N ALA A 251 14.88 13.40 -18.40
CA ALA A 251 15.02 11.94 -18.43
C ALA A 251 15.18 11.40 -17.02
N PHE A 252 14.25 10.54 -16.61
CA PHE A 252 14.32 9.79 -15.35
C PHE A 252 15.24 8.56 -15.48
N SER A 253 16.51 8.81 -15.82
CA SER A 253 17.46 7.76 -16.24
C SER A 253 17.86 6.75 -15.15
N HIS A 254 17.66 7.10 -13.88
CA HIS A 254 18.02 6.28 -12.72
C HIS A 254 16.82 5.76 -11.93
N LEU A 255 15.60 6.05 -12.39
CA LEU A 255 14.39 5.69 -11.67
C LEU A 255 14.14 4.18 -11.74
N THR A 256 13.95 3.58 -10.56
CA THR A 256 13.65 2.16 -10.34
C THR A 256 12.21 1.96 -9.91
N THR A 257 11.61 2.94 -9.22
CA THR A 257 10.23 2.86 -8.74
C THR A 257 9.51 4.14 -9.12
N PHE A 258 8.42 4.00 -9.87
CA PHE A 258 7.55 5.10 -10.25
C PHE A 258 6.11 4.76 -9.85
N ASP A 259 5.56 5.56 -8.95
CA ASP A 259 4.20 5.42 -8.46
C ASP A 259 3.47 6.76 -8.65
N LEU A 260 2.37 6.70 -9.40
CA LEU A 260 1.53 7.84 -9.70
C LEU A 260 0.07 7.46 -9.42
N GLY A 261 -0.54 8.14 -8.47
CA GLY A 261 -1.92 7.92 -8.07
C GLY A 261 -2.71 9.22 -7.90
N VAL A 262 -4.02 9.11 -8.10
CA VAL A 262 -5.00 10.09 -7.65
C VAL A 262 -6.16 9.35 -6.99
N GLY A 263 -6.84 10.03 -6.07
CA GLY A 263 -8.12 9.58 -5.55
C GLY A 263 -9.14 9.41 -6.68
N ASN A 264 -9.99 8.40 -6.56
CA ASN A 264 -11.07 8.17 -7.51
C ASN A 264 -12.18 9.21 -7.23
N PRO A 265 -12.51 10.10 -8.17
CA PRO A 265 -13.68 10.94 -8.01
C PRO A 265 -14.96 10.09 -8.14
N ASP A 266 -15.86 10.17 -7.17
CA ASP A 266 -17.25 9.72 -7.38
C ASP A 266 -17.85 10.42 -8.61
N GLU A 267 -18.68 9.70 -9.39
CA GLU A 267 -19.60 10.03 -10.53
C GLU A 267 -19.28 11.18 -11.52
N ASP A 268 -18.65 12.28 -11.11
CA ASP A 268 -18.28 13.42 -11.92
C ASP A 268 -16.74 13.45 -12.12
N ASP A 269 -16.26 13.22 -13.36
CA ASP A 269 -14.84 13.27 -13.83
C ASP A 269 -14.14 14.65 -13.67
N ILE A 270 -14.48 15.37 -12.61
CA ILE A 270 -14.07 16.73 -12.29
C ILE A 270 -13.22 16.68 -11.02
N PHE A 271 -11.99 17.18 -11.16
CA PHE A 271 -11.09 17.38 -10.04
C PHE A 271 -11.01 18.85 -9.66
N LEU A 272 -10.71 19.11 -8.40
CA LEU A 272 -10.51 20.46 -7.88
C LEU A 272 -8.99 20.74 -7.82
N ASP A 273 -8.52 21.69 -8.63
CA ASP A 273 -7.18 22.28 -8.54
C ASP A 273 -7.26 23.66 -7.85
N PRO A 274 -6.93 23.75 -6.55
CA PRO A 274 -6.97 25.02 -5.81
C PRO A 274 -5.84 25.98 -6.22
N GLY A 275 -4.85 25.47 -6.96
CA GLY A 275 -3.76 26.25 -7.54
C GLY A 275 -4.15 26.99 -8.81
N ALA A 276 -5.24 26.58 -9.47
CA ALA A 276 -5.74 27.21 -10.68
C ALA A 276 -6.38 28.58 -10.43
N LEU A 277 -6.55 29.36 -11.50
CA LEU A 277 -7.18 30.68 -11.44
C LEU A 277 -8.63 30.57 -10.94
N PRO A 278 -9.17 31.57 -10.20
CA PRO A 278 -10.57 31.57 -9.80
C PRO A 278 -11.49 31.45 -11.02
N GLY A 279 -12.30 30.39 -11.06
CA GLY A 279 -13.15 30.04 -12.21
C GLY A 279 -12.64 28.89 -13.08
N GLU A 280 -11.39 28.45 -12.90
CA GLU A 280 -10.75 27.32 -13.60
C GLU A 280 -10.34 26.19 -12.64
N GLN A 281 -10.86 26.21 -11.41
CA GLN A 281 -10.50 25.25 -10.36
C GLN A 281 -11.12 23.87 -10.58
N ALA A 282 -12.27 23.80 -11.26
CA ALA A 282 -12.86 22.56 -11.70
C ALA A 282 -12.19 22.17 -13.03
N VAL A 283 -11.38 21.11 -12.99
CA VAL A 283 -10.63 20.63 -14.16
C VAL A 283 -11.10 19.23 -14.51
N HIS A 284 -11.46 19.04 -15.77
CA HIS A 284 -11.87 17.73 -16.27
C HIS A 284 -10.67 16.77 -16.33
N ARG A 285 -10.90 15.50 -16.05
CA ARG A 285 -9.94 14.38 -16.14
C ARG A 285 -9.08 14.42 -17.42
N SER A 286 -9.72 14.55 -18.59
CA SER A 286 -9.06 14.66 -19.89
C SER A 286 -8.07 15.82 -20.06
N GLN A 287 -8.13 16.87 -19.22
CA GLN A 287 -7.21 18.00 -19.24
C GLN A 287 -6.04 17.88 -18.25
N LEU A 288 -6.13 16.92 -17.32
CA LEU A 288 -5.15 16.72 -16.25
C LEU A 288 -4.10 15.69 -16.60
N PHE A 289 -4.53 14.58 -17.19
CA PHE A 289 -3.70 13.41 -17.44
C PHE A 289 -3.00 13.47 -18.81
N PRO A 290 -1.84 12.81 -18.96
CA PRO A 290 -1.12 12.81 -20.22
C PRO A 290 -1.89 12.02 -21.28
N THR A 291 -1.69 12.36 -22.55
CA THR A 291 -2.10 11.45 -23.62
C THR A 291 -1.23 10.18 -23.62
N LEU A 292 -1.72 9.09 -24.22
CA LEU A 292 -0.94 7.85 -24.29
C LEU A 292 0.47 8.07 -24.89
N PRO A 293 0.68 8.79 -26.01
CA PRO A 293 2.02 9.06 -26.52
C PRO A 293 2.92 9.80 -25.53
N GLN A 294 2.38 10.78 -24.78
CA GLN A 294 3.14 11.51 -23.76
C GLN A 294 3.57 10.61 -22.60
N LEU A 295 2.69 9.71 -22.18
CA LEU A 295 3.03 8.72 -21.15
C LEU A 295 4.12 7.76 -21.64
N LEU A 296 4.01 7.28 -22.89
CA LEU A 296 5.03 6.42 -23.51
C LEU A 296 6.38 7.13 -23.66
N ASP A 297 6.39 8.42 -24.04
CA ASP A 297 7.61 9.24 -24.11
C ASP A 297 8.33 9.27 -22.75
N VAL A 298 7.58 9.42 -21.66
CA VAL A 298 8.15 9.48 -20.31
C VAL A 298 8.66 8.11 -19.85
N LEU A 299 7.90 7.03 -20.10
CA LEU A 299 8.32 5.67 -19.77
C LEU A 299 9.58 5.23 -20.55
N GLU A 300 9.74 5.68 -21.80
CA GLU A 300 10.98 5.44 -22.57
C GLU A 300 12.22 6.06 -21.93
N THR A 301 12.04 7.10 -21.10
CA THR A 301 13.15 7.71 -20.36
C THR A 301 13.57 6.93 -19.10
N MET A 302 12.86 5.84 -18.75
CA MET A 302 13.02 5.06 -17.51
C MET A 302 13.43 3.59 -17.77
N PRO A 303 14.58 3.30 -18.41
CA PRO A 303 14.96 1.94 -18.78
C PRO A 303 15.34 1.02 -17.60
N LEU A 304 15.58 1.59 -16.42
CA LEU A 304 15.97 0.86 -15.20
C LEU A 304 14.79 0.56 -14.28
N LEU A 305 13.56 0.84 -14.71
CA LEU A 305 12.36 0.67 -13.90
C LEU A 305 12.17 -0.80 -13.48
N GLU A 306 12.01 -0.98 -12.17
CA GLU A 306 11.72 -2.26 -11.52
C GLU A 306 10.26 -2.31 -11.09
N ASP A 307 9.70 -1.22 -10.58
CA ASP A 307 8.32 -1.17 -10.09
C ASP A 307 7.58 0.02 -10.73
N LEU A 308 6.48 -0.27 -11.42
CA LEU A 308 5.60 0.72 -12.05
C LEU A 308 4.19 0.59 -11.48
N SER A 309 3.71 1.64 -10.82
CA SER A 309 2.34 1.74 -10.30
C SER A 309 1.67 2.97 -10.89
N ILE A 310 0.51 2.78 -11.53
CA ILE A 310 -0.31 3.85 -12.06
C ILE A 310 -1.75 3.62 -11.60
N HIS A 311 -2.28 4.55 -10.81
CA HIS A 311 -3.58 4.44 -10.16
C HIS A 311 -4.50 5.59 -10.56
N GLU A 312 -5.60 5.29 -11.25
CA GLU A 312 -6.61 6.28 -11.64
C GLU A 312 -6.07 7.48 -12.45
N THR A 313 -4.86 7.43 -13.02
CA THR A 313 -4.26 8.54 -13.79
C THR A 313 -4.06 8.21 -15.28
N LEU A 314 -4.61 7.10 -15.77
CA LEU A 314 -4.49 6.75 -17.19
C LEU A 314 -5.39 7.66 -18.06
N PRO A 315 -4.92 8.07 -19.25
CA PRO A 315 -5.71 8.90 -20.17
C PRO A 315 -7.05 8.28 -20.52
N GLU A 316 -8.12 9.08 -20.53
CA GLU A 316 -9.33 8.77 -21.29
C GLU A 316 -9.00 8.76 -22.78
N MET A 317 -9.42 7.71 -23.46
CA MET A 317 -9.08 7.51 -24.87
C MET A 317 -10.33 7.68 -25.74
N ASP A 318 -10.29 8.69 -26.61
CA ASP A 318 -11.27 8.88 -27.67
C ASP A 318 -11.11 7.76 -28.71
N THR A 319 -12.18 7.00 -28.95
CA THR A 319 -12.21 5.82 -29.83
C THR A 319 -11.95 6.11 -31.31
N MET A 320 -11.71 7.38 -31.67
CA MET A 320 -11.75 7.89 -33.03
C MET A 320 -10.41 8.41 -33.56
N ASP A 321 -9.31 8.34 -32.81
CA ASP A 321 -8.01 8.83 -33.31
C ASP A 321 -7.29 7.76 -34.16
N PRO A 322 -7.32 7.85 -35.51
CA PRO A 322 -6.78 6.81 -36.41
C PRO A 322 -5.24 6.90 -36.55
N LEU A 323 -4.62 7.81 -35.81
CA LEU A 323 -3.19 8.13 -35.85
C LEU A 323 -2.40 7.54 -34.67
N GLY A 324 -3.05 6.90 -33.70
CA GLY A 324 -2.36 6.22 -32.59
C GLY A 324 -1.46 5.12 -33.15
N GLU A 325 -0.14 5.33 -33.16
CA GLU A 325 0.85 4.41 -33.72
C GLU A 325 0.64 2.99 -33.15
N PRO A 326 0.06 2.04 -33.90
CA PRO A 326 -0.38 0.74 -33.35
C PRO A 326 0.78 -0.16 -32.92
N ASN A 327 2.02 0.31 -33.08
CA ASN A 327 3.24 -0.49 -32.99
C ASN A 327 4.29 0.09 -32.04
N ARG A 328 4.06 1.26 -31.41
CA ARG A 328 5.05 1.78 -30.47
C ARG A 328 5.08 0.91 -29.22
N LYS A 329 6.21 0.23 -28.99
CA LYS A 329 6.43 -0.62 -27.82
C LYS A 329 7.57 -0.08 -26.97
N VAL A 330 7.27 0.19 -25.70
CA VAL A 330 8.26 0.64 -24.73
C VAL A 330 8.83 -0.58 -24.03
N ASN A 331 10.15 -0.73 -24.06
CA ASN A 331 10.84 -1.86 -23.45
C ASN A 331 11.29 -1.51 -22.03
N LEU A 332 10.78 -2.26 -21.05
CA LEU A 332 11.09 -2.15 -19.62
C LEU A 332 11.75 -3.46 -19.15
N PRO A 333 13.04 -3.66 -19.44
CA PRO A 333 13.70 -4.96 -19.30
C PRO A 333 13.95 -5.41 -17.85
N ARG A 334 13.81 -4.50 -16.88
CA ARG A 334 14.03 -4.78 -15.45
C ARG A 334 12.75 -4.81 -14.63
N LEU A 335 11.60 -4.67 -15.27
CA LEU A 335 10.33 -4.57 -14.58
C LEU A 335 10.02 -5.86 -13.80
N LYS A 336 9.87 -5.73 -12.50
CA LYS A 336 9.49 -6.75 -11.53
C LYS A 336 8.02 -6.65 -11.17
N GLU A 337 7.48 -5.45 -11.07
CA GLU A 337 6.08 -5.21 -10.68
C GLU A 337 5.44 -4.15 -11.59
N LEU A 338 4.25 -4.46 -12.09
CA LEU A 338 3.39 -3.60 -12.89
C LEU A 338 2.01 -3.59 -12.24
N VAL A 339 1.61 -2.46 -11.67
CA VAL A 339 0.30 -2.26 -11.06
C VAL A 339 -0.42 -1.17 -11.84
N LEU A 340 -1.58 -1.51 -12.41
CA LEU A 340 -2.44 -0.56 -13.12
C LEU A 340 -3.83 -0.60 -12.49
N SER A 341 -4.36 0.57 -12.12
CA SER A 341 -5.76 0.70 -11.70
C SER A 341 -6.51 1.82 -12.40
N GLY A 342 -7.82 1.61 -12.55
CA GLY A 342 -8.80 2.51 -13.17
C GLY A 342 -9.57 1.82 -14.28
N PHE A 343 -10.01 2.57 -15.29
CA PHE A 343 -10.71 2.02 -16.45
C PHE A 343 -9.93 0.87 -17.11
N MET A 344 -10.54 -0.31 -17.21
CA MET A 344 -9.87 -1.55 -17.68
C MET A 344 -9.42 -1.47 -19.13
N ARG A 345 -10.19 -0.80 -19.98
CA ARG A 345 -9.77 -0.48 -21.36
C ARG A 345 -8.43 0.26 -21.42
N ASN A 346 -8.22 1.25 -20.56
CA ASN A 346 -7.00 2.05 -20.55
C ASN A 346 -5.81 1.24 -20.00
N CYS A 347 -6.06 0.45 -18.94
CA CYS A 347 -5.05 -0.43 -18.35
C CYS A 347 -4.54 -1.48 -19.35
N THR A 348 -5.47 -2.15 -20.05
CA THR A 348 -5.13 -3.19 -21.03
C THR A 348 -4.41 -2.63 -22.25
N LEU A 349 -4.82 -1.45 -22.75
CA LEU A 349 -4.16 -0.77 -23.85
C LEU A 349 -2.71 -0.40 -23.50
N LEU A 350 -2.47 0.22 -22.35
CA LEU A 350 -1.11 0.52 -21.91
C LEU A 350 -0.28 -0.77 -21.81
N ALA A 351 -0.83 -1.83 -21.22
CA ALA A 351 -0.15 -3.11 -21.11
C ALA A 351 0.22 -3.73 -22.48
N GLU A 352 -0.57 -3.49 -23.54
CA GLU A 352 -0.25 -3.93 -24.90
C GLU A 352 0.98 -3.20 -25.50
N HIS A 353 1.14 -1.92 -25.16
CA HIS A 353 2.27 -1.05 -25.55
C HIS A 353 3.55 -1.26 -24.72
N LEU A 354 3.49 -2.04 -23.63
CA LEU A 354 4.67 -2.36 -22.82
C LEU A 354 5.27 -3.72 -23.21
N ASP A 355 6.60 -3.78 -23.25
CA ASP A 355 7.36 -5.02 -23.31
C ASP A 355 8.18 -5.19 -22.03
N PHE A 356 7.98 -6.31 -21.34
CA PHE A 356 8.55 -6.57 -20.02
C PHE A 356 8.85 -8.07 -19.83
N PRO A 357 9.76 -8.43 -18.90
CA PRO A 357 10.16 -9.81 -18.65
C PRO A 357 9.00 -10.77 -18.31
N HIS A 358 9.25 -12.07 -18.47
CA HIS A 358 8.34 -13.12 -18.00
C HIS A 358 8.32 -13.23 -16.46
N THR A 359 9.25 -12.60 -15.74
CA THR A 359 9.27 -12.62 -14.27
C THR A 359 8.45 -11.50 -13.64
N THR A 360 7.93 -10.56 -14.43
CA THR A 360 7.17 -9.41 -13.96
C THR A 360 5.83 -9.85 -13.38
N ARG A 361 5.51 -9.37 -12.18
CA ARG A 361 4.18 -9.45 -11.57
C ARG A 361 3.29 -8.38 -12.19
N VAL A 362 2.16 -8.78 -12.76
CA VAL A 362 1.17 -7.86 -13.31
C VAL A 362 -0.06 -7.84 -12.39
N SER A 363 -0.49 -6.66 -11.97
CA SER A 363 -1.70 -6.45 -11.16
C SER A 363 -2.60 -5.45 -11.89
N LEU A 364 -3.81 -5.87 -12.26
CA LEU A 364 -4.83 -5.02 -12.89
C LEU A 364 -6.01 -4.88 -11.92
N SER A 365 -6.44 -3.65 -11.64
CA SER A 365 -7.57 -3.37 -10.74
C SER A 365 -8.56 -2.38 -11.36
N GLY A 366 -9.85 -2.71 -11.45
CA GLY A 366 -10.88 -1.84 -12.04
C GLY A 366 -12.15 -1.77 -11.21
N ASN A 367 -12.74 -0.57 -11.13
CA ASN A 367 -13.88 -0.27 -10.27
C ASN A 367 -15.19 0.02 -11.06
N ASP A 368 -15.20 -0.17 -12.38
CA ASP A 368 -16.34 0.22 -13.22
C ASP A 368 -17.39 -0.89 -13.33
N LEU A 369 -18.50 -0.74 -12.60
CA LEU A 369 -19.64 -1.66 -12.68
C LEU A 369 -20.47 -1.50 -13.97
N GLU A 370 -20.42 -0.34 -14.63
CA GLU A 370 -21.40 0.02 -15.68
C GLU A 370 -21.08 -0.48 -17.09
N ASP A 371 -19.88 -0.99 -17.38
CA ASP A 371 -19.51 -1.47 -18.74
C ASP A 371 -18.46 -2.60 -18.77
N SER A 372 -18.26 -3.31 -17.64
CA SER A 372 -17.16 -4.28 -17.44
C SER A 372 -17.10 -5.43 -18.45
N GLY A 373 -18.22 -5.81 -19.07
CA GLY A 373 -18.29 -6.95 -20.00
C GLY A 373 -17.40 -6.82 -21.23
N ASP A 374 -17.31 -5.63 -21.83
CA ASP A 374 -16.57 -5.42 -23.09
C ASP A 374 -15.04 -5.42 -22.91
N ASP A 375 -14.54 -5.32 -21.67
CA ASP A 375 -13.11 -5.24 -21.37
C ASP A 375 -12.45 -6.61 -21.22
N PHE A 376 -13.20 -7.66 -20.90
CA PHE A 376 -12.68 -9.03 -20.69
C PHE A 376 -11.90 -9.61 -21.88
N PRO A 377 -12.30 -9.41 -23.15
CA PRO A 377 -11.48 -9.81 -24.30
C PRO A 377 -10.10 -9.14 -24.33
N ALA A 378 -9.98 -7.88 -23.90
CA ALA A 378 -8.71 -7.18 -23.84
C ALA A 378 -7.83 -7.69 -22.70
N ILE A 379 -8.41 -7.90 -21.52
CA ILE A 379 -7.74 -8.52 -20.36
C ILE A 379 -7.21 -9.91 -20.76
N GLY A 380 -8.02 -10.69 -21.47
CA GLY A 380 -7.65 -12.00 -22.01
C GLY A 380 -6.43 -11.99 -22.93
N ARG A 381 -6.27 -10.97 -23.79
CA ARG A 381 -5.08 -10.83 -24.65
C ARG A 381 -3.82 -10.57 -23.83
N VAL A 382 -3.89 -9.69 -22.83
CA VAL A 382 -2.75 -9.39 -21.95
C VAL A 382 -2.33 -10.64 -21.16
N LEU A 383 -3.31 -11.35 -20.59
CA LEU A 383 -3.08 -12.59 -19.85
C LEU A 383 -2.46 -13.69 -20.74
N THR A 384 -3.01 -13.89 -21.94
CA THR A 384 -2.51 -14.91 -22.89
C THR A 384 -1.07 -14.60 -23.31
N ARG A 385 -0.73 -13.32 -23.56
CA ARG A 385 0.64 -12.90 -23.85
C ARG A 385 1.57 -13.17 -22.66
N HIS A 386 1.09 -12.96 -21.44
CA HIS A 386 1.85 -13.27 -20.23
C HIS A 386 2.08 -14.78 -20.06
N PHE A 387 1.07 -15.62 -20.31
CA PHE A 387 1.21 -17.08 -20.32
C PHE A 387 2.19 -17.57 -21.38
N ALA A 388 2.14 -17.04 -22.61
CA ALA A 388 3.08 -17.39 -23.67
C ALA A 388 4.55 -17.10 -23.25
N ARG A 389 4.78 -16.04 -22.48
CA ARG A 389 6.08 -15.71 -21.90
C ARG A 389 6.51 -16.72 -20.82
N GLN A 390 5.61 -17.19 -19.96
CA GLN A 390 5.91 -18.25 -18.98
C GLN A 390 6.26 -19.58 -19.66
N VAL A 391 5.49 -19.98 -20.68
CA VAL A 391 5.74 -21.20 -21.47
C VAL A 391 7.10 -21.13 -22.14
N SER A 392 7.44 -19.98 -22.74
CA SER A 392 8.75 -19.77 -23.37
C SER A 392 9.92 -19.90 -22.40
N ALA A 393 9.69 -19.58 -21.12
CA ALA A 393 10.66 -19.74 -20.04
C ALA A 393 10.62 -21.12 -19.35
N SER A 394 9.80 -22.07 -19.85
CA SER A 394 9.58 -23.39 -19.25
C SER A 394 9.10 -23.33 -17.79
N ARG A 395 8.32 -22.29 -17.44
CA ARG A 395 7.73 -22.12 -16.10
C ARG A 395 6.26 -22.49 -16.13
N ALA A 396 5.81 -23.18 -15.09
CA ALA A 396 4.43 -23.65 -14.96
C ALA A 396 3.76 -23.10 -13.70
N VAL A 397 2.46 -22.86 -13.76
CA VAL A 397 1.66 -22.34 -12.65
C VAL A 397 1.65 -23.34 -11.51
N SER A 398 2.03 -22.88 -10.32
CA SER A 398 2.08 -23.68 -9.09
C SER A 398 0.84 -23.49 -8.23
N ASN A 399 0.28 -22.28 -8.19
CA ASN A 399 -0.97 -21.99 -7.50
C ASN A 399 -1.81 -21.02 -8.33
N MET A 400 -3.12 -21.17 -8.30
CA MET A 400 -4.06 -20.21 -8.83
C MET A 400 -5.20 -20.04 -7.85
N GLY A 401 -5.71 -18.82 -7.73
CA GLY A 401 -6.80 -18.47 -6.84
C GLY A 401 -7.86 -17.70 -7.59
N ILE A 402 -9.11 -18.13 -7.52
CA ILE A 402 -10.25 -17.38 -8.05
C ILE A 402 -11.22 -17.03 -6.92
N ILE A 403 -11.61 -15.77 -6.87
CA ILE A 403 -12.66 -15.27 -5.98
C ILE A 403 -13.73 -14.64 -6.87
N ILE A 404 -14.91 -15.24 -6.84
CA ILE A 404 -16.09 -14.73 -7.52
C ILE A 404 -17.06 -14.23 -6.45
N ARG A 405 -17.47 -12.97 -6.55
CA ARG A 405 -18.53 -12.36 -5.76
C ARG A 405 -19.64 -11.87 -6.66
N ALA A 406 -20.77 -11.46 -6.09
CA ALA A 406 -21.90 -10.95 -6.85
C ALA A 406 -21.52 -9.81 -7.82
N THR A 407 -20.59 -8.94 -7.40
CA THR A 407 -20.20 -7.73 -8.13
C THR A 407 -18.71 -7.63 -8.38
N ALA A 408 -17.92 -8.69 -8.13
CA ALA A 408 -16.46 -8.62 -8.28
C ALA A 408 -15.85 -9.98 -8.65
N LEU A 409 -14.82 -9.94 -9.48
CA LEU A 409 -13.99 -11.07 -9.87
C LEU A 409 -12.53 -10.79 -9.54
N THR A 410 -11.94 -11.65 -8.71
CA THR A 410 -10.50 -11.67 -8.45
C THR A 410 -9.88 -12.93 -9.03
N LEU A 411 -8.82 -12.79 -9.83
CA LEU A 411 -8.02 -13.90 -10.35
C LEU A 411 -6.55 -13.68 -10.01
N SER A 412 -5.98 -14.58 -9.21
CA SER A 412 -4.59 -14.57 -8.80
C SER A 412 -3.87 -15.81 -9.32
N ILE A 413 -2.63 -15.63 -9.80
CA ILE A 413 -1.82 -16.73 -10.36
C ILE A 413 -0.40 -16.63 -9.84
N GLN A 414 0.15 -17.77 -9.44
CA GLN A 414 1.48 -17.88 -8.86
C GLN A 414 2.32 -18.95 -9.58
N VAL A 415 3.62 -18.69 -9.64
CA VAL A 415 4.63 -19.61 -10.14
C VAL A 415 5.75 -19.66 -9.11
N ASP A 416 6.15 -20.86 -8.67
CA ASP A 416 7.15 -21.07 -7.62
C ASP A 416 6.81 -20.30 -6.31
N SER A 417 5.54 -20.29 -5.93
CA SER A 417 5.02 -19.53 -4.78
C SER A 417 5.19 -18.00 -4.85
N LYS A 418 5.46 -17.45 -6.04
CA LYS A 418 5.50 -16.01 -6.28
C LYS A 418 4.32 -15.56 -7.14
N PRO A 419 3.57 -14.51 -6.77
CA PRO A 419 2.50 -13.99 -7.59
C PRO A 419 3.06 -13.40 -8.89
N ILE A 420 2.51 -13.85 -10.02
CA ILE A 420 2.86 -13.34 -11.35
C ILE A 420 1.71 -12.56 -11.98
N TRP A 421 0.48 -12.84 -11.56
CA TRP A 421 -0.71 -12.17 -12.06
C TRP A 421 -1.71 -11.95 -10.93
N ASN A 422 -2.31 -10.77 -10.92
CA ASN A 422 -3.45 -10.42 -10.09
C ASN A 422 -4.42 -9.61 -10.93
N LEU A 423 -5.70 -9.97 -10.88
CA LEU A 423 -6.79 -9.24 -11.50
C LEU A 423 -7.82 -9.03 -10.41
N ASN A 424 -8.29 -7.80 -10.24
CA ASN A 424 -9.41 -7.47 -9.37
C ASN A 424 -10.34 -6.53 -10.11
N VAL A 425 -11.48 -7.01 -10.57
CA VAL A 425 -12.40 -6.19 -11.36
C VAL A 425 -13.80 -6.28 -10.78
N ASP A 426 -14.46 -5.15 -10.68
CA ASP A 426 -15.88 -5.10 -10.41
C ASP A 426 -16.64 -5.55 -11.68
N CYS A 427 -17.46 -6.58 -11.55
CA CYS A 427 -18.24 -7.12 -12.67
C CYS A 427 -19.48 -7.88 -12.17
N ASN A 428 -20.56 -7.80 -12.94
CA ASN A 428 -21.74 -8.63 -12.73
C ASN A 428 -21.63 -9.87 -13.61
N LEU A 429 -21.51 -11.05 -13.01
CA LEU A 429 -21.34 -12.28 -13.76
C LEU A 429 -22.67 -12.76 -14.36
N HIS A 430 -22.74 -12.77 -15.68
CA HIS A 430 -23.88 -13.28 -16.45
C HIS A 430 -23.56 -14.66 -17.05
N GLU A 431 -24.55 -15.58 -17.14
CA GLU A 431 -24.35 -16.95 -17.65
C GLU A 431 -23.75 -17.02 -19.08
N ASP A 432 -24.10 -16.03 -19.91
CA ASP A 432 -23.61 -15.88 -21.29
C ASP A 432 -22.67 -14.67 -21.46
N GLY A 433 -22.12 -14.17 -20.34
CA GLY A 433 -21.26 -12.99 -20.31
C GLY A 433 -19.84 -13.25 -20.84
N LEU A 434 -19.19 -12.18 -21.29
CA LEU A 434 -17.80 -12.20 -21.77
C LEU A 434 -16.80 -12.53 -20.63
N GLU A 435 -17.19 -12.28 -19.38
CA GLU A 435 -16.49 -12.65 -18.14
C GLU A 435 -16.23 -14.16 -18.10
N LEU A 436 -17.27 -14.96 -18.30
CA LEU A 436 -17.20 -16.42 -18.27
C LEU A 436 -16.40 -16.94 -19.45
N GLN A 437 -16.57 -16.34 -20.64
CA GLN A 437 -15.77 -16.71 -21.80
C GLN A 437 -14.27 -16.40 -21.57
N PHE A 438 -13.95 -15.28 -20.94
CA PHE A 438 -12.59 -14.95 -20.52
C PHE A 438 -12.04 -15.99 -19.55
N LEU A 439 -12.77 -16.36 -18.51
CA LEU A 439 -12.30 -17.37 -17.55
C LEU A 439 -12.09 -18.74 -18.22
N ARG A 440 -13.00 -19.17 -19.11
CA ARG A 440 -12.85 -20.40 -19.90
C ARG A 440 -11.57 -20.36 -20.74
N ASN A 441 -11.32 -19.26 -21.45
CA ASN A 441 -10.12 -19.08 -22.27
C ASN A 441 -8.85 -19.02 -21.42
N ALA A 442 -8.88 -18.33 -20.28
CA ALA A 442 -7.77 -18.25 -19.33
C ALA A 442 -7.41 -19.65 -18.80
N PHE A 443 -8.39 -20.41 -18.33
CA PHE A 443 -8.18 -21.77 -17.84
C PHE A 443 -7.75 -22.74 -18.94
N ALA A 444 -8.25 -22.60 -20.17
CA ALA A 444 -7.83 -23.43 -21.29
C ALA A 444 -6.37 -23.18 -21.71
N THR A 445 -5.88 -21.93 -21.65
CA THR A 445 -4.55 -21.56 -22.15
C THR A 445 -3.44 -21.56 -21.10
N MET A 446 -3.81 -21.67 -19.83
CA MET A 446 -2.87 -21.58 -18.71
C MET A 446 -1.89 -22.76 -18.66
N PRO A 447 -0.58 -22.52 -18.50
CA PRO A 447 0.42 -23.58 -18.39
C PRO A 447 0.51 -24.12 -16.96
N VAL A 448 -0.42 -25.01 -16.59
CA VAL A 448 -0.50 -25.58 -15.23
C VAL A 448 0.57 -26.65 -15.01
N GLY A 449 1.31 -26.54 -13.89
CA GLY A 449 2.38 -27.48 -13.53
C GLY A 449 1.89 -28.81 -12.97
N GLU A 450 2.78 -29.79 -12.91
CA GLU A 450 2.52 -31.04 -12.20
C GLU A 450 2.37 -30.76 -10.69
N ASN A 451 1.20 -31.06 -10.14
CA ASN A 451 0.83 -30.81 -8.74
C ASN A 451 0.47 -29.35 -8.40
N ALA A 452 -0.07 -28.58 -9.34
CA ALA A 452 -0.61 -27.27 -9.01
C ALA A 452 -1.74 -27.34 -7.96
N SER A 453 -1.85 -26.27 -7.16
CA SER A 453 -2.98 -26.03 -6.25
C SER A 453 -3.96 -25.02 -6.84
N PHE A 454 -5.24 -25.14 -6.44
CA PHE A 454 -6.31 -24.25 -6.87
C PHE A 454 -7.15 -23.79 -5.68
N ASP A 455 -7.11 -22.51 -5.36
CA ASP A 455 -7.98 -21.88 -4.36
C ASP A 455 -9.24 -21.32 -5.05
N VAL A 456 -10.42 -21.74 -4.60
CA VAL A 456 -11.71 -21.32 -5.19
C VAL A 456 -12.61 -20.76 -4.09
N VAL A 457 -13.03 -19.52 -4.29
CA VAL A 457 -14.04 -18.85 -3.47
C VAL A 457 -15.14 -18.33 -4.39
N ILE A 458 -16.39 -18.76 -4.18
CA ILE A 458 -17.55 -18.27 -4.93
C ILE A 458 -18.62 -17.87 -3.92
N ASP A 459 -19.06 -16.61 -3.99
CA ASP A 459 -20.16 -16.08 -3.19
C ASP A 459 -21.47 -16.08 -3.99
N TRP A 460 -22.53 -16.66 -3.42
CA TRP A 460 -23.80 -16.93 -4.12
C TRP A 460 -24.79 -15.80 -3.83
N GLY A 461 -24.79 -14.78 -4.68
CA GLY A 461 -25.65 -13.60 -4.53
C GLY A 461 -26.90 -13.57 -5.42
N SER A 462 -27.00 -14.40 -6.46
CA SER A 462 -28.09 -14.30 -7.46
C SER A 462 -28.54 -15.66 -8.00
N GLU A 463 -29.79 -15.73 -8.45
CA GLU A 463 -30.52 -16.88 -9.01
C GLU A 463 -29.93 -17.47 -10.32
N THR A 464 -28.70 -17.10 -10.70
CA THR A 464 -28.15 -17.19 -12.06
C THR A 464 -26.96 -18.14 -12.21
N TRP A 465 -26.70 -19.04 -11.27
CA TRP A 465 -25.59 -19.98 -11.38
C TRP A 465 -26.06 -21.43 -11.18
N ASN A 466 -26.02 -22.22 -12.26
CA ASN A 466 -26.25 -23.67 -12.23
C ASN A 466 -24.92 -24.44 -12.19
N ALA A 467 -24.94 -25.64 -11.60
CA ALA A 467 -23.83 -26.58 -11.53
C ALA A 467 -23.21 -26.92 -12.90
N ASP A 468 -24.00 -26.90 -13.98
CA ASP A 468 -23.51 -27.19 -15.33
C ASP A 468 -22.51 -26.13 -15.84
N ILE A 469 -22.69 -24.85 -15.47
CA ILE A 469 -21.79 -23.75 -15.87
C ILE A 469 -20.42 -23.90 -15.21
N ILE A 470 -20.42 -24.31 -13.94
CA ILE A 470 -19.21 -24.58 -13.16
C ILE A 470 -18.49 -25.80 -13.71
N GLU A 471 -19.27 -26.82 -14.08
CA GLU A 471 -18.72 -28.03 -14.69
C GLU A 471 -18.00 -27.68 -15.99
N ASP A 472 -18.61 -26.86 -16.85
CA ASP A 472 -17.98 -26.41 -18.08
C ASP A 472 -16.75 -25.51 -17.84
N LEU A 473 -16.82 -24.62 -16.86
CA LEU A 473 -15.72 -23.71 -16.52
C LEU A 473 -14.46 -24.46 -16.07
N PHE A 474 -14.62 -25.50 -15.24
CA PHE A 474 -13.50 -26.26 -14.69
C PHE A 474 -13.12 -27.50 -15.52
N ARG A 475 -13.98 -27.97 -16.44
CA ARG A 475 -13.66 -29.08 -17.35
C ARG A 475 -12.75 -28.60 -18.50
N GLN A 476 -11.61 -28.05 -18.14
CA GLN A 476 -10.59 -27.59 -19.08
C GLN A 476 -9.39 -28.54 -19.06
N PRO A 477 -8.81 -28.90 -20.22
CA PRO A 477 -7.69 -29.85 -20.29
C PRO A 477 -6.49 -29.44 -19.42
N SER A 478 -6.20 -28.15 -19.35
CA SER A 478 -5.07 -27.62 -18.58
C SER A 478 -5.25 -27.76 -17.07
N LEU A 479 -6.49 -27.81 -16.58
CA LEU A 479 -6.79 -28.03 -15.16
C LEU A 479 -6.70 -29.52 -14.76
N ALA A 480 -6.54 -30.43 -15.71
CA ALA A 480 -6.46 -31.87 -15.44
C ALA A 480 -5.28 -32.26 -14.55
N THR A 481 -4.22 -31.45 -14.51
CA THR A 481 -2.98 -31.68 -13.73
C THR A 481 -3.05 -31.11 -12.31
N VAL A 482 -4.11 -30.36 -11.97
CA VAL A 482 -4.33 -29.82 -10.62
C VAL A 482 -4.47 -30.98 -9.64
N SER A 483 -3.62 -30.96 -8.61
CA SER A 483 -3.56 -32.03 -7.60
C SER A 483 -4.22 -31.67 -6.28
N SER A 484 -4.32 -30.38 -5.96
CA SER A 484 -4.87 -29.89 -4.71
C SER A 484 -5.88 -28.78 -4.98
N VAL A 485 -7.04 -28.79 -4.31
CA VAL A 485 -8.04 -27.71 -4.40
C VAL A 485 -8.43 -27.28 -3.00
N ALA A 486 -8.41 -25.97 -2.73
CA ALA A 486 -8.99 -25.38 -1.54
C ALA A 486 -10.32 -24.70 -1.89
N VAL A 487 -11.36 -25.00 -1.11
CA VAL A 487 -12.70 -24.47 -1.31
C VAL A 487 -13.17 -23.82 -0.01
N CYS A 488 -13.57 -22.56 -0.07
CA CYS A 488 -14.15 -21.87 1.08
C CYS A 488 -15.66 -22.10 1.17
N GLY A 489 -16.16 -22.27 2.40
CA GLY A 489 -17.55 -22.42 2.81
C GLY A 489 -18.55 -22.17 1.68
N ASN A 490 -18.92 -20.91 1.45
CA ASN A 490 -20.01 -20.51 0.54
C ASN A 490 -19.91 -21.16 -0.86
N THR A 491 -18.71 -21.35 -1.39
CA THR A 491 -18.41 -21.98 -2.70
C THR A 491 -18.96 -23.40 -2.85
N LEU A 492 -19.29 -24.07 -1.75
CA LEU A 492 -19.87 -25.40 -1.77
C LEU A 492 -21.36 -25.41 -2.14
N TYR A 493 -22.08 -24.30 -2.26
CA TYR A 493 -23.52 -24.33 -2.57
C TYR A 493 -23.93 -25.20 -3.80
N PRO A 494 -23.20 -25.19 -4.94
CA PRO A 494 -23.42 -26.11 -6.07
C PRO A 494 -22.80 -27.50 -5.89
N LEU A 495 -21.90 -27.65 -4.91
CA LEU A 495 -21.31 -28.92 -4.53
C LEU A 495 -22.25 -29.63 -3.53
N CYS A 496 -22.58 -29.02 -2.40
CA CYS A 496 -23.61 -29.47 -1.48
C CYS A 496 -24.37 -28.30 -0.83
N PRO A 497 -25.69 -28.19 -1.06
CA PRO A 497 -26.56 -27.24 -0.37
C PRO A 497 -26.59 -27.38 1.17
N ALA A 498 -26.20 -28.54 1.72
CA ALA A 498 -26.33 -28.85 3.15
C ALA A 498 -25.17 -28.35 4.04
N LEU A 499 -24.06 -27.86 3.46
CA LEU A 499 -22.86 -27.43 4.20
C LEU A 499 -22.87 -25.97 4.68
N LEU A 500 -23.91 -25.17 4.33
CA LEU A 500 -23.76 -23.70 4.26
C LEU A 500 -24.91 -22.81 4.74
N ARG A 501 -25.87 -23.27 5.55
CA ARG A 501 -26.73 -22.29 6.22
C ARG A 501 -26.07 -21.81 7.52
N PRO A 502 -25.99 -20.49 7.83
CA PRO A 502 -26.58 -19.32 7.16
C PRO A 502 -25.62 -18.12 6.88
N VAL A 503 -26.00 -17.22 5.94
CA VAL A 503 -25.63 -15.79 6.03
C VAL A 503 -26.92 -14.97 6.00
N TYR A 504 -27.12 -14.18 7.05
CA TYR A 504 -28.22 -13.24 7.23
C TYR A 504 -28.16 -12.17 6.13
N ASP A 505 -28.92 -12.34 5.04
CA ASP A 505 -29.80 -11.28 4.45
C ASP A 505 -30.42 -11.61 3.07
N ILE A 506 -30.25 -12.81 2.50
CA ILE A 506 -30.81 -13.08 1.17
C ILE A 506 -32.05 -13.98 1.27
N GLN A 507 -33.23 -13.42 0.99
CA GLN A 507 -34.44 -14.19 0.72
C GLN A 507 -34.29 -14.90 -0.63
N LEU A 508 -33.62 -16.05 -0.65
CA LEU A 508 -33.51 -16.91 -1.83
C LEU A 508 -34.57 -18.01 -1.77
N GLY A 509 -35.35 -18.11 -2.86
CA GLY A 509 -36.48 -19.02 -3.05
C GLY A 509 -36.10 -20.50 -3.09
N GLU A 510 -37.15 -21.33 -3.07
CA GLU A 510 -37.09 -22.80 -3.09
C GLU A 510 -36.43 -23.32 -4.37
N HIS A 511 -35.11 -23.54 -4.36
CA HIS A 511 -34.42 -24.32 -5.40
C HIS A 511 -34.20 -25.78 -4.95
N PRO A 512 -34.47 -26.77 -5.82
CA PRO A 512 -34.20 -28.17 -5.52
C PRO A 512 -32.69 -28.44 -5.42
N LEU A 513 -32.30 -29.35 -4.52
CA LEU A 513 -30.91 -29.82 -4.39
C LEU A 513 -30.40 -30.36 -5.74
N PRO A 514 -29.14 -30.11 -6.15
CA PRO A 514 -28.54 -30.73 -7.32
C PRO A 514 -28.51 -32.26 -7.17
N ASP A 515 -28.87 -32.99 -8.22
CA ASP A 515 -29.01 -34.45 -8.17
C ASP A 515 -27.69 -35.22 -7.89
N ARG A 516 -26.51 -34.61 -8.07
CA ARG A 516 -25.16 -35.18 -7.77
C ARG A 516 -24.08 -34.12 -7.55
N LEU A 517 -23.10 -34.41 -6.69
CA LEU A 517 -21.83 -33.67 -6.52
C LEU A 517 -20.92 -33.82 -7.76
N ARG A 518 -21.16 -33.04 -8.83
CA ARG A 518 -20.42 -33.22 -10.11
C ARG A 518 -19.06 -32.50 -10.17
N ALA A 519 -18.89 -31.39 -9.47
CA ALA A 519 -17.69 -30.54 -9.64
C ALA A 519 -16.39 -31.13 -9.03
N LEU A 520 -16.42 -32.19 -8.22
CA LEU A 520 -15.20 -32.92 -7.83
C LEU A 520 -14.72 -33.91 -8.91
N ASN A 521 -15.53 -34.17 -9.95
CA ASN A 521 -15.19 -35.06 -11.05
C ASN A 521 -14.58 -34.32 -12.27
N VAL A 522 -14.59 -32.99 -12.31
CA VAL A 522 -14.01 -32.20 -13.42
C VAL A 522 -12.50 -32.03 -13.35
N LEU A 523 -11.89 -32.30 -12.19
CA LEU A 523 -10.45 -32.29 -11.99
C LEU A 523 -9.95 -33.75 -11.88
N PRO A 524 -9.60 -34.41 -13.00
CA PRO A 524 -9.20 -35.82 -13.00
C PRO A 524 -7.91 -36.08 -12.22
N GLY A 525 -6.98 -35.13 -12.15
CA GLY A 525 -5.72 -35.24 -11.40
C GLY A 525 -5.80 -34.96 -9.90
N LEU A 526 -6.96 -34.55 -9.40
CA LEU A 526 -7.17 -34.16 -8.00
C LEU A 526 -6.86 -35.31 -7.03
N ARG A 527 -6.02 -35.01 -6.04
CA ARG A 527 -5.58 -35.91 -4.96
C ARG A 527 -5.93 -35.34 -3.59
N ASP A 528 -5.79 -34.04 -3.42
CA ASP A 528 -5.97 -33.34 -2.14
C ASP A 528 -7.12 -32.34 -2.25
N VAL A 529 -8.00 -32.32 -1.24
CA VAL A 529 -9.10 -31.35 -1.14
C VAL A 529 -9.05 -30.71 0.23
N ILE A 530 -9.07 -29.39 0.29
CA ILE A 530 -9.13 -28.60 1.52
C ILE A 530 -10.46 -27.86 1.50
N ILE A 531 -11.24 -28.01 2.57
CA ILE A 531 -12.53 -27.35 2.73
C ILE A 531 -12.45 -26.45 3.96
N MET A 532 -12.62 -25.15 3.78
CA MET A 532 -12.51 -24.14 4.84
C MET A 532 -13.90 -23.61 5.24
N ASN A 533 -14.08 -23.15 6.48
CA ASN A 533 -15.31 -22.49 6.97
C ASN A 533 -16.60 -23.31 6.75
N VAL A 534 -16.61 -24.54 7.26
CA VAL A 534 -17.78 -25.42 7.14
C VAL A 534 -18.82 -25.11 8.22
N SER A 535 -20.03 -24.68 7.83
CA SER A 535 -21.15 -24.42 8.73
C SER A 535 -22.32 -25.39 8.49
N CYS A 536 -22.27 -26.59 9.08
CA CYS A 536 -23.40 -27.54 9.01
C CYS A 536 -24.52 -27.25 10.03
N ILE A 537 -24.59 -26.05 10.63
CA ILE A 537 -25.26 -25.84 11.92
C ILE A 537 -26.80 -25.89 11.82
N ASP A 538 -27.39 -25.56 10.66
CA ASP A 538 -28.86 -25.50 10.50
C ASP A 538 -29.48 -26.58 9.59
N SER A 539 -28.69 -27.50 9.03
CA SER A 539 -29.19 -28.57 8.16
C SER A 539 -29.75 -29.76 8.95
N GLY A 540 -30.92 -30.27 8.54
CA GLY A 540 -31.59 -31.40 9.19
C GLY A 540 -30.77 -32.70 9.11
N GLU A 541 -31.00 -33.66 10.03
CA GLU A 541 -30.24 -34.93 10.07
C GLU A 541 -30.22 -35.68 8.71
N ASN A 542 -31.31 -35.62 7.95
CA ASN A 542 -31.41 -36.23 6.62
C ASN A 542 -30.48 -35.59 5.59
N GLU A 543 -30.31 -34.26 5.62
CA GLU A 543 -29.45 -33.53 4.67
C GLU A 543 -27.97 -33.80 4.94
N ARG A 544 -27.59 -33.89 6.22
CA ARG A 544 -26.23 -34.26 6.63
C ARG A 544 -25.88 -35.70 6.22
N ALA A 545 -26.85 -36.61 6.28
CA ALA A 545 -26.69 -38.01 5.85
C ALA A 545 -26.53 -38.12 4.32
N LEU A 546 -27.38 -37.42 3.54
CA LEU A 546 -27.27 -37.38 2.08
C LEU A 546 -25.91 -36.86 1.62
N LEU A 547 -25.47 -35.76 2.21
CA LEU A 547 -24.17 -35.17 1.90
C LEU A 547 -23.02 -36.13 2.25
N ARG A 548 -23.08 -36.77 3.42
CA ARG A 548 -22.08 -37.74 3.84
C ARG A 548 -21.96 -38.88 2.83
N ASP A 549 -23.10 -39.45 2.43
CA ASP A 549 -23.15 -40.54 1.45
C ASP A 549 -22.60 -40.08 0.10
N GLU A 550 -22.87 -38.85 -0.30
CA GLU A 550 -22.40 -38.29 -1.56
C GLU A 550 -20.87 -38.06 -1.56
N ILE A 551 -20.28 -37.51 -0.48
CA ILE A 551 -18.81 -37.42 -0.33
C ILE A 551 -18.19 -38.82 -0.38
N ILE A 552 -18.82 -39.79 0.27
CA ILE A 552 -18.37 -41.18 0.25
C ILE A 552 -18.42 -41.75 -1.18
N ASN A 553 -19.49 -41.49 -1.93
CA ASN A 553 -19.61 -41.93 -3.31
C ASN A 553 -18.51 -41.33 -4.19
N VAL A 554 -18.24 -40.03 -4.07
CA VAL A 554 -17.15 -39.36 -4.82
C VAL A 554 -15.80 -40.01 -4.52
N ILE A 555 -15.47 -40.25 -3.25
CA ILE A 555 -14.21 -40.93 -2.86
C ILE A 555 -14.15 -42.34 -3.46
N ARG A 556 -15.25 -43.10 -3.43
CA ARG A 556 -15.31 -44.48 -3.97
C ARG A 556 -15.20 -44.52 -5.49
N GLU A 557 -15.87 -43.62 -6.20
CA GLU A 557 -15.90 -43.59 -7.67
C GLU A 557 -14.54 -43.24 -8.29
N ARG A 558 -13.70 -42.48 -7.59
CA ARG A 558 -12.37 -42.10 -8.09
C ARG A 558 -11.33 -43.23 -7.99
N LYS A 559 -11.50 -44.16 -7.05
CA LYS A 559 -10.61 -45.31 -6.87
C LYS A 559 -10.48 -46.22 -8.10
N PRO A 560 -11.56 -46.68 -8.76
CA PRO A 560 -11.47 -47.49 -9.98
C PRO A 560 -11.02 -46.69 -11.21
N ARG A 561 -11.11 -45.36 -11.20
CA ARG A 561 -10.68 -44.48 -12.31
C ARG A 561 -9.17 -44.22 -12.33
N GLY A 562 -8.42 -44.73 -11.35
CA GLY A 562 -6.95 -44.63 -11.30
C GLY A 562 -6.42 -43.35 -10.65
N THR A 563 -7.29 -42.46 -10.15
CA THR A 563 -6.91 -41.19 -9.49
C THR A 563 -7.59 -41.05 -8.12
N PRO A 564 -7.28 -41.94 -7.15
CA PRO A 564 -7.88 -41.87 -5.83
C PRO A 564 -7.48 -40.59 -5.10
N LEU A 565 -8.42 -40.02 -4.34
CA LEU A 565 -8.12 -38.96 -3.38
C LEU A 565 -7.20 -39.51 -2.28
N GLN A 566 -6.15 -38.75 -1.98
CA GLN A 566 -5.17 -39.04 -0.93
C GLN A 566 -5.55 -38.34 0.36
N LYS A 567 -6.10 -37.12 0.28
CA LYS A 567 -6.42 -36.30 1.45
C LYS A 567 -7.66 -35.45 1.24
N VAL A 568 -8.54 -35.43 2.24
CA VAL A 568 -9.62 -34.45 2.37
C VAL A 568 -9.48 -33.81 3.75
N MET A 569 -9.13 -32.53 3.79
CA MET A 569 -8.92 -31.77 5.01
C MET A 569 -10.05 -30.77 5.22
N PHE A 570 -10.59 -30.73 6.44
CA PHE A 570 -11.53 -29.71 6.88
C PHE A 570 -10.85 -28.72 7.84
N LEU A 571 -10.90 -27.43 7.52
CA LEU A 571 -10.37 -26.34 8.34
C LEU A 571 -11.51 -25.46 8.85
N ASP A 572 -11.35 -24.89 10.05
CA ASP A 572 -12.31 -23.94 10.65
C ASP A 572 -13.74 -24.51 10.71
N TYR A 573 -13.88 -25.74 11.20
CA TYR A 573 -15.14 -26.51 11.17
C TYR A 573 -16.14 -26.13 12.28
N GLY A 574 -15.88 -25.12 13.10
CA GLY A 574 -16.84 -24.55 14.04
C GLY A 574 -17.36 -25.51 15.14
N SER A 575 -18.68 -25.78 15.13
CA SER A 575 -19.43 -26.37 16.27
C SER A 575 -19.17 -27.86 16.54
N ALA A 576 -19.58 -28.35 17.71
CA ALA A 576 -19.52 -29.77 18.09
C ALA A 576 -20.36 -30.69 17.17
N ALA A 577 -21.46 -30.20 16.60
CA ALA A 577 -22.29 -30.98 15.66
C ALA A 577 -21.55 -31.27 14.34
N ASN A 578 -20.66 -30.37 13.92
CA ASN A 578 -19.81 -30.56 12.75
C ASN A 578 -18.75 -31.64 13.04
N LEU A 579 -18.28 -31.75 14.28
CA LEU A 579 -17.31 -32.76 14.70
C LEU A 579 -17.88 -34.18 14.64
N GLU A 580 -19.11 -34.42 15.10
CA GLU A 580 -19.76 -35.75 15.01
C GLU A 580 -19.94 -36.20 13.55
N TRP A 581 -20.36 -35.26 12.69
CA TRP A 581 -20.49 -35.51 11.25
C TRP A 581 -19.12 -35.82 10.60
N LEU A 582 -18.07 -35.07 10.92
CA LEU A 582 -16.70 -35.34 10.44
C LEU A 582 -16.15 -36.69 10.93
N GLN A 583 -16.42 -37.05 12.19
CA GLN A 583 -16.08 -38.37 12.75
C GLN A 583 -16.78 -39.49 11.98
N SER A 584 -18.03 -39.29 11.58
CA SER A 584 -18.79 -40.27 10.79
C SER A 584 -18.19 -40.51 9.38
N LEU A 585 -17.56 -39.49 8.78
CA LEU A 585 -16.83 -39.60 7.51
C LEU A 585 -15.47 -40.30 7.71
N LYS A 586 -14.73 -39.92 8.77
CA LYS A 586 -13.44 -40.54 9.11
C LYS A 586 -13.56 -42.00 9.51
N ALA A 587 -14.69 -42.42 10.09
CA ALA A 587 -14.97 -43.84 10.35
C ALA A 587 -15.00 -44.68 9.06
N VAL A 588 -15.40 -44.08 7.93
CA VAL A 588 -15.45 -44.76 6.62
C VAL A 588 -14.11 -44.68 5.89
N PHE A 589 -13.40 -43.55 6.01
CA PHE A 589 -12.11 -43.30 5.36
C PHE A 589 -11.07 -42.72 6.34
N PRO A 590 -10.49 -43.55 7.23
CA PRO A 590 -9.63 -43.07 8.32
C PRO A 590 -8.33 -42.44 7.86
N GLU A 591 -7.79 -42.89 6.72
CA GLU A 591 -6.51 -42.43 6.15
C GLU A 591 -6.66 -41.22 5.21
N ILE A 592 -7.89 -40.91 4.77
CA ILE A 592 -8.14 -39.83 3.79
C ILE A 592 -8.69 -38.58 4.49
N ILE A 593 -9.59 -38.75 5.46
CA ILE A 593 -10.29 -37.64 6.13
C ILE A 593 -9.46 -37.11 7.31
N SER A 594 -9.20 -35.82 7.31
CA SER A 594 -8.52 -35.09 8.39
C SER A 594 -9.22 -33.74 8.67
N TRP A 595 -9.02 -33.18 9.87
CA TRP A 595 -9.52 -31.85 10.21
C TRP A 595 -8.57 -31.13 11.17
N ALA A 596 -8.54 -29.80 11.10
CA ALA A 596 -7.84 -28.92 12.02
C ALA A 596 -8.77 -27.77 12.44
N SER A 597 -8.70 -27.38 13.71
CA SER A 597 -9.55 -26.33 14.30
C SER A 597 -9.01 -24.94 14.07
#